data_AF-A0A453EDL8-F1
#
_entry.id   AF-A0A453EDL8-F1
#
_cell.length_a   1.000
_cell.length_b   1.000
_cell.length_c   1.000
_cell.angle_alpha   90.00
_cell.angle_beta   90.00
_cell.angle_gamma   90.00
#
_symmetry.space_group_name_H-M   'P 1'
#
loop_
_entity.id
_entity.type
_entity.pdbx_description
1 polymer ?
#
loop_
_entity_poly.entity_id
_entity_poly.type
_entity_poly.pdbx_seq_one_letter_code
_entity_poly.pdbx_strand_id
1 'polypeptide(L)'
;MELLENAIEGAENARCDYEDALNIAFVYADMEDSISARMILSGIPLEDAYLQSRLAIMAQQERKGIKQGKLPISDCFYLMGTTDPTGKLKANEVCVILDNGPYCGNVLVYKHPGLHFGDIHVLTSRYIEDIHDVVGYSRYAILFPTSGPRSLADEMANSDFDGDMYWVSINEQLLKQFKPSKPWEWGQVNKPIQAEKKCLLDLDEPLLERSLFHEFLKARFARSNALGAAADTWLVYMDRLLTDGVDEYESNILEKKIKKLVDIYYLALDAPKAGTKINVPAELTAKKYPHYMDRKESYHSTSILGKIYDEAEKKQSE
;
A
#
# COMPACT_ATOMS: atom_id res chain seq x y z
N MET A 1 -8.38 -8.38 -17.80
CA MET A 1 -9.58 -9.00 -17.21
C MET A 1 -9.31 -10.43 -16.78
N GLU A 2 -8.51 -11.20 -17.53
CA GLU A 2 -8.04 -12.54 -17.15
C GLU A 2 -7.60 -12.69 -15.67
N LEU A 3 -6.73 -11.82 -15.13
CA LEU A 3 -6.33 -11.88 -13.72
C LEU A 3 -7.51 -11.79 -12.73
N LEU A 4 -8.52 -10.97 -13.06
CA LEU A 4 -9.72 -10.83 -12.25
C LEU A 4 -10.60 -12.08 -12.36
N GLU A 5 -10.78 -12.60 -13.58
CA GLU A 5 -11.58 -13.79 -13.85
C GLU A 5 -11.01 -15.01 -13.10
N ASN A 6 -9.69 -15.21 -13.18
CA ASN A 6 -8.99 -16.29 -12.47
C ASN A 6 -9.11 -16.15 -10.94
N ALA A 7 -9.03 -14.92 -10.42
CA ALA A 7 -9.18 -14.68 -8.98
C ALA A 7 -10.61 -14.99 -8.49
N ILE A 8 -11.62 -14.63 -9.28
CA ILE A 8 -13.02 -14.95 -8.97
C ILE A 8 -13.26 -16.46 -9.04
N GLU A 9 -12.74 -17.12 -10.08
CA GLU A 9 -12.86 -18.57 -10.27
C GLU A 9 -12.19 -19.35 -9.14
N GLY A 10 -10.97 -18.97 -8.73
CA GLY A 10 -10.29 -19.60 -7.59
C GLY A 10 -11.09 -19.46 -6.28
N ALA A 11 -11.68 -18.28 -6.04
CA ALA A 11 -12.56 -18.09 -4.88
C ALA A 11 -13.86 -18.91 -4.94
N GLU A 12 -14.38 -19.18 -6.15
CA GLU A 12 -15.54 -20.03 -6.39
C GLU A 12 -15.25 -21.51 -6.18
N ASN A 13 -14.09 -21.95 -6.67
CA ASN A 13 -13.64 -23.33 -6.64
C ASN A 13 -13.06 -23.72 -5.29
N ALA A 14 -12.74 -22.77 -4.41
CA ALA A 14 -12.16 -23.01 -3.08
C ALA A 14 -12.92 -24.01 -2.17
N ARG A 15 -14.16 -24.38 -2.50
CA ARG A 15 -14.94 -25.40 -1.78
C ARG A 15 -14.91 -26.79 -2.41
N CYS A 16 -14.45 -26.91 -3.64
CA CYS A 16 -14.56 -28.12 -4.46
C CYS A 16 -13.23 -28.56 -5.05
N ASP A 17 -12.29 -27.63 -5.25
CA ASP A 17 -10.95 -27.90 -5.74
C ASP A 17 -9.94 -27.88 -4.58
N TYR A 18 -9.02 -28.86 -4.59
CA TYR A 18 -8.04 -29.03 -3.52
C TYR A 18 -7.01 -27.91 -3.49
N GLU A 19 -6.53 -27.46 -4.65
CA GLU A 19 -5.51 -26.42 -4.76
C GLU A 19 -6.08 -25.07 -4.33
N ASP A 20 -7.27 -24.72 -4.82
CA ASP A 20 -7.95 -23.48 -4.43
C ASP A 20 -8.33 -23.47 -2.94
N ALA A 21 -8.80 -24.60 -2.41
CA ALA A 21 -9.10 -24.73 -0.98
C ALA A 21 -7.85 -24.54 -0.12
N LEU A 22 -6.73 -25.12 -0.52
CA LEU A 22 -5.47 -25.01 0.22
C LEU A 22 -4.92 -23.58 0.14
N ASN A 23 -4.95 -22.97 -1.05
CA ASN A 23 -4.51 -21.60 -1.27
C ASN A 23 -5.29 -20.62 -0.39
N ILE A 24 -6.63 -20.67 -0.42
CA ILE A 24 -7.45 -19.75 0.38
C ILE A 24 -7.25 -19.98 1.88
N ALA A 25 -7.05 -21.23 2.31
CA ALA A 25 -6.80 -21.56 3.70
C ALA A 25 -5.45 -21.01 4.20
N PHE A 26 -4.44 -20.92 3.33
CA PHE A 26 -3.18 -20.24 3.65
C PHE A 26 -3.33 -18.72 3.67
N VAL A 27 -4.05 -18.12 2.72
CA VAL A 27 -4.28 -16.66 2.70
C VAL A 27 -4.96 -16.18 3.99
N TYR A 28 -5.91 -16.97 4.50
CA TYR A 28 -6.67 -16.65 5.72
C TYR A 28 -6.22 -17.46 6.95
N ALA A 29 -5.00 -17.99 6.96
CA ALA A 29 -4.48 -18.83 8.03
C ALA A 29 -4.55 -18.15 9.41
N ASP A 30 -4.27 -16.84 9.48
CA ASP A 30 -4.28 -16.06 10.72
C ASP A 30 -5.69 -15.90 11.33
N MET A 31 -6.76 -16.11 10.56
CA MET A 31 -8.13 -16.01 11.09
C MET A 31 -8.49 -17.16 12.04
N GLU A 32 -7.73 -18.25 12.02
CA GLU A 32 -8.08 -19.50 12.68
C GLU A 32 -6.88 -20.38 13.02
N ASP A 33 -5.71 -19.78 13.21
CA ASP A 33 -4.47 -20.52 13.53
C ASP A 33 -4.20 -21.70 12.58
N SER A 34 -4.44 -21.47 11.27
CA SER A 34 -4.22 -22.42 10.17
C SER A 34 -5.03 -23.73 10.25
N ILE A 35 -6.16 -23.78 10.96
CA ILE A 35 -6.93 -25.02 11.15
C ILE A 35 -7.34 -25.65 9.81
N SER A 36 -7.95 -24.91 8.89
CA SER A 36 -8.44 -25.45 7.60
C SER A 36 -7.29 -25.96 6.74
N ALA A 37 -6.17 -25.24 6.68
CA ALA A 37 -4.98 -25.68 5.97
C ALA A 37 -4.44 -27.00 6.55
N ARG A 38 -4.40 -27.12 7.88
CA ARG A 38 -3.99 -28.37 8.56
C ARG A 38 -4.97 -29.51 8.31
N MET A 39 -6.27 -29.24 8.27
CA MET A 39 -7.29 -30.24 7.94
C MET A 39 -7.09 -30.80 6.53
N ILE A 40 -6.95 -29.91 5.54
CA ILE A 40 -6.70 -30.28 4.14
C ILE A 40 -5.41 -31.10 4.01
N LEU A 41 -4.30 -30.63 4.59
CA LEU A 41 -3.01 -31.31 4.55
C LEU A 41 -2.99 -32.66 5.31
N SER A 42 -3.91 -32.85 6.25
CA SER A 42 -4.10 -34.12 6.97
C SER A 42 -4.97 -35.11 6.18
N GLY A 43 -5.43 -34.74 4.98
CA GLY A 43 -6.27 -35.58 4.13
C GLY A 43 -7.75 -35.61 4.53
N ILE A 44 -8.22 -34.61 5.29
CA ILE A 44 -9.65 -34.47 5.57
C ILE A 44 -10.37 -34.09 4.26
N PRO A 45 -11.43 -34.82 3.86
CA PRO A 45 -12.18 -34.51 2.65
C PRO A 45 -12.77 -33.11 2.67
N LEU A 46 -12.78 -32.44 1.52
CA LEU A 46 -13.35 -31.09 1.42
C LEU A 46 -14.84 -31.06 1.77
N GLU A 47 -15.55 -32.17 1.63
CA GLU A 47 -16.98 -32.31 1.95
C GLU A 47 -17.27 -32.30 3.47
N ASP A 48 -16.24 -32.32 4.32
CA ASP A 48 -16.42 -32.17 5.76
C ASP A 48 -17.20 -30.88 6.06
N ALA A 49 -18.25 -31.01 6.89
CA ALA A 49 -19.19 -29.91 7.11
C ALA A 49 -18.55 -28.69 7.78
N TYR A 50 -17.57 -28.92 8.66
CA TYR A 50 -16.84 -27.83 9.29
C TYR A 50 -15.92 -27.15 8.27
N LEU A 51 -15.13 -27.94 7.54
CA LEU A 51 -14.22 -27.42 6.52
C LEU A 51 -14.96 -26.64 5.42
N GLN A 52 -16.07 -27.16 4.91
CA GLN A 52 -16.94 -26.45 3.95
C GLN A 52 -17.40 -25.09 4.47
N SER A 53 -17.83 -25.02 5.72
CA SER A 53 -18.29 -23.78 6.34
C SER A 53 -17.16 -22.75 6.44
N ARG A 54 -15.95 -23.19 6.82
CA ARG A 54 -14.77 -22.32 6.90
C ARG A 54 -14.34 -21.82 5.53
N LEU A 55 -14.22 -22.71 4.55
CA LEU A 55 -13.88 -22.35 3.17
C LEU A 55 -14.90 -21.39 2.56
N ALA A 56 -16.20 -21.53 2.86
CA ALA A 56 -17.23 -20.60 2.40
C ALA A 56 -17.05 -19.18 2.98
N ILE A 57 -16.69 -19.06 4.26
CA ILE A 57 -16.40 -17.76 4.90
C ILE A 57 -15.17 -17.12 4.27
N MET A 58 -14.10 -17.90 4.07
CA MET A 58 -12.86 -17.43 3.43
C MET A 58 -13.11 -17.00 1.99
N ALA A 59 -13.85 -17.78 1.20
CA ALA A 59 -14.25 -17.45 -0.17
C ALA A 59 -15.06 -16.15 -0.23
N GLN A 60 -15.97 -15.94 0.73
CA GLN A 60 -16.71 -14.69 0.82
C GLN A 60 -15.79 -13.50 1.14
N GLN A 61 -14.81 -13.69 2.01
CA GLN A 61 -13.83 -12.65 2.34
C GLN A 61 -12.92 -12.33 1.15
N GLU A 62 -12.49 -13.35 0.41
CA GLU A 62 -11.69 -13.19 -0.80
C GLU A 62 -12.45 -12.41 -1.87
N ARG A 63 -13.72 -12.77 -2.12
CA ARG A 63 -14.61 -12.03 -3.04
C ARG A 63 -14.76 -10.56 -2.66
N LYS A 64 -14.88 -10.24 -1.35
CA LYS A 64 -14.90 -8.84 -0.89
C LYS A 64 -13.58 -8.14 -1.19
N GLY A 65 -12.45 -8.82 -1.02
CA GLY A 65 -11.13 -8.31 -1.39
C GLY A 65 -11.01 -8.01 -2.88
N ILE A 66 -11.41 -8.97 -3.73
CA ILE A 66 -11.43 -8.85 -5.19
C ILE A 66 -12.29 -7.66 -5.64
N LYS A 67 -13.48 -7.51 -5.05
CA LYS A 67 -14.38 -6.35 -5.29
C LYS A 67 -13.72 -5.01 -4.94
N GLN A 68 -12.81 -4.99 -3.97
CA GLN A 68 -12.00 -3.82 -3.60
C GLN A 68 -10.72 -3.66 -4.44
N GLY A 69 -10.51 -4.50 -5.47
CA GLY A 69 -9.32 -4.47 -6.33
C GLY A 69 -8.11 -5.21 -5.77
N LYS A 70 -8.26 -6.04 -4.72
CA LYS A 70 -7.20 -6.92 -4.24
C LYS A 70 -7.10 -8.13 -5.15
N LEU A 71 -6.19 -8.06 -6.11
CA LEU A 71 -5.95 -9.15 -7.06
C LEU A 71 -4.63 -9.86 -6.74
N PRO A 72 -4.61 -11.19 -6.72
CA PRO A 72 -3.36 -11.94 -6.62
C PRO A 72 -2.53 -11.72 -7.89
N ILE A 73 -1.25 -11.40 -7.72
CA ILE A 73 -0.29 -11.25 -8.81
C ILE A 73 0.92 -12.09 -8.45
N SER A 74 1.34 -12.95 -9.39
CA SER A 74 2.55 -13.76 -9.23
C SER A 74 3.81 -12.89 -9.16
N ASP A 75 4.89 -13.46 -8.62
CA ASP A 75 6.22 -12.83 -8.66
C ASP A 75 6.28 -11.48 -7.93
N CYS A 76 5.46 -11.35 -6.89
CA CYS A 76 5.36 -10.18 -6.02
C CYS A 76 5.54 -10.61 -4.56
N PHE A 77 6.27 -9.81 -3.80
CA PHE A 77 6.69 -10.14 -2.44
C PHE A 77 6.54 -8.93 -1.53
N TYR A 78 6.30 -9.17 -0.24
CA TYR A 78 6.53 -8.15 0.78
C TYR A 78 7.84 -8.47 1.49
N LEU A 79 8.81 -7.56 1.40
CA LEU A 79 10.14 -7.72 1.95
C LEU A 79 10.40 -6.66 3.02
N MET A 80 11.05 -7.04 4.11
CA MET A 80 11.46 -6.08 5.13
C MET A 80 12.60 -5.22 4.59
N GLY A 81 12.44 -3.91 4.65
CA GLY A 81 13.46 -2.97 4.20
C GLY A 81 14.50 -2.69 5.27
N THR A 82 15.77 -2.72 4.87
CA THR A 82 16.87 -2.26 5.72
C THR A 82 18.02 -1.73 4.86
N THR A 83 19.10 -1.27 5.47
CA THR A 83 20.24 -0.69 4.76
C THR A 83 21.30 -1.72 4.41
N ASP A 84 22.06 -1.45 3.35
CA ASP A 84 23.28 -2.15 3.01
C ASP A 84 24.34 -1.96 4.11
N PRO A 85 24.71 -3.01 4.85
CA PRO A 85 25.71 -2.90 5.90
C PRO A 85 27.13 -2.73 5.33
N THR A 86 27.34 -3.01 4.04
CA THR A 86 28.66 -2.99 3.39
C THR A 86 28.98 -1.64 2.75
N GLY A 87 27.96 -0.83 2.47
CA GLY A 87 28.08 0.44 1.75
C GLY A 87 28.56 0.31 0.30
N LYS A 88 28.45 -0.88 -0.31
CA LYS A 88 28.94 -1.18 -1.66
C LYS A 88 27.87 -1.02 -2.74
N LEU A 89 26.59 -1.06 -2.37
CA LEU A 89 25.49 -0.83 -3.30
C LEU A 89 25.48 0.64 -3.78
N LYS A 90 25.34 0.84 -5.09
CA LYS A 90 25.17 2.17 -5.70
C LYS A 90 23.75 2.70 -5.48
N ALA A 91 23.57 4.00 -5.69
CA ALA A 91 22.30 4.71 -5.43
C ALA A 91 21.03 4.08 -6.04
N ASN A 92 21.11 3.39 -7.19
CA ASN A 92 19.95 2.72 -7.84
C ASN A 92 20.02 1.18 -7.76
N GLU A 93 20.93 0.65 -6.94
CA GLU A 93 21.12 -0.79 -6.74
C GLU A 93 20.58 -1.19 -5.36
N VAL A 94 19.90 -2.33 -5.31
CA VAL A 94 19.41 -2.95 -4.06
C VAL A 94 19.91 -4.39 -3.98
N CYS A 95 19.83 -5.02 -2.82
CA CYS A 95 20.01 -6.47 -2.70
C CYS A 95 18.70 -7.10 -2.22
N VAL A 96 18.03 -7.83 -3.11
CA VAL A 96 16.79 -8.56 -2.80
C VAL A 96 17.13 -10.00 -2.41
N ILE A 97 16.69 -10.43 -1.23
CA ILE A 97 16.86 -11.79 -0.71
C ILE A 97 15.47 -12.41 -0.52
N LEU A 98 15.16 -13.40 -1.36
CA LEU A 98 13.92 -14.16 -1.32
C LEU A 98 14.11 -15.47 -0.55
N ASP A 99 13.07 -16.30 -0.48
CA ASP A 99 13.13 -17.59 0.21
C ASP A 99 14.20 -18.53 -0.39
N ASN A 100 14.31 -18.52 -1.72
CA ASN A 100 15.24 -19.35 -2.49
C ASN A 100 16.63 -18.70 -2.64
N GLY A 101 16.90 -17.61 -1.91
CA GLY A 101 18.17 -16.88 -1.96
C GLY A 101 18.10 -15.54 -2.70
N PRO A 102 19.25 -14.95 -3.04
CA PRO A 102 19.31 -13.61 -3.62
C PRO A 102 18.80 -13.59 -5.07
N TYR A 103 18.05 -12.55 -5.41
CA TYR A 103 17.59 -12.29 -6.78
C TYR A 103 18.47 -11.22 -7.45
N CYS A 104 18.85 -11.43 -8.70
CA CYS A 104 19.59 -10.47 -9.51
C CYS A 104 18.79 -10.10 -10.77
N GLY A 105 18.55 -8.81 -10.98
CA GLY A 105 17.73 -8.33 -12.10
C GLY A 105 16.98 -7.06 -11.75
N ASN A 106 16.19 -6.54 -12.68
CA ASN A 106 15.34 -5.38 -12.40
C ASN A 106 14.17 -5.78 -11.52
N VAL A 107 13.81 -4.90 -10.60
CA VAL A 107 12.70 -5.07 -9.66
C VAL A 107 11.88 -3.78 -9.58
N LEU A 108 10.57 -3.93 -9.45
CA LEU A 108 9.69 -2.84 -9.04
C LEU A 108 9.62 -2.82 -7.52
N VAL A 109 9.76 -1.65 -6.92
CA VAL A 109 9.69 -1.48 -5.47
C VAL A 109 8.70 -0.36 -5.15
N TYR A 110 7.83 -0.62 -4.18
CA TYR A 110 6.81 0.32 -3.72
C TYR A 110 6.61 0.16 -2.23
N LYS A 111 6.43 1.28 -1.52
CA LYS A 111 5.97 1.26 -0.14
C LYS A 111 4.53 1.75 -0.04
N HIS A 112 3.67 0.89 0.47
CA HIS A 112 2.27 1.21 0.72
C HIS A 112 2.10 1.88 2.10
N PRO A 113 1.20 2.88 2.25
CA PRO A 113 0.49 3.61 1.20
C PRO A 113 1.32 4.79 0.66
N GLY A 114 1.36 4.96 -0.66
CA GLY A 114 1.88 6.13 -1.36
C GLY A 114 0.88 6.66 -2.38
N LEU A 115 0.87 7.98 -2.61
CA LEU A 115 -0.06 8.63 -3.55
C LEU A 115 0.63 9.27 -4.77
N HIS A 116 1.94 9.48 -4.71
CA HIS A 116 2.68 10.08 -5.81
C HIS A 116 3.11 9.00 -6.81
N PHE A 117 3.02 9.31 -8.11
CA PHE A 117 3.46 8.38 -9.15
C PHE A 117 4.94 8.00 -9.05
N GLY A 118 5.74 8.86 -8.42
CA GLY A 118 7.14 8.64 -8.13
C GLY A 118 7.43 7.72 -6.95
N ASP A 119 6.43 7.26 -6.18
CA ASP A 119 6.67 6.36 -5.04
C ASP A 119 6.96 4.91 -5.46
N ILE A 120 6.81 4.60 -6.75
CA ILE A 120 7.12 3.30 -7.33
C ILE A 120 8.41 3.43 -8.13
N HIS A 121 9.41 2.65 -7.75
CA HIS A 121 10.75 2.70 -8.31
C HIS A 121 11.04 1.45 -9.13
N VAL A 122 11.77 1.61 -10.24
CA VAL A 122 12.45 0.51 -10.92
C VAL A 122 13.91 0.54 -10.49
N LEU A 123 14.35 -0.51 -9.80
CA LEU A 123 15.71 -0.63 -9.24
C LEU A 123 16.39 -1.87 -9.81
N THR A 124 17.72 -1.91 -9.73
CA THR A 124 18.49 -3.10 -10.12
C THR A 124 18.92 -3.87 -8.88
N SER A 125 18.37 -5.07 -8.69
CA SER A 125 18.84 -5.98 -7.67
C SER A 125 20.19 -6.59 -8.05
N ARG A 126 21.16 -6.48 -7.16
CA ARG A 126 22.49 -7.09 -7.25
C ARG A 126 22.84 -7.76 -5.94
N TYR A 127 23.40 -8.95 -6.05
CA TYR A 127 24.00 -9.63 -4.91
C TYR A 127 25.49 -9.28 -4.78
N ILE A 128 25.93 -9.02 -3.55
CA ILE A 128 27.33 -8.76 -3.19
C ILE A 128 27.72 -9.81 -2.15
N GLU A 129 28.81 -10.55 -2.37
CA GLU A 129 29.21 -11.66 -1.49
C GLU A 129 29.40 -11.21 -0.04
N ASP A 130 30.02 -10.05 0.20
CA ASP A 130 30.22 -9.49 1.55
C ASP A 130 28.92 -9.26 2.34
N ILE A 131 27.77 -9.13 1.67
CA ILE A 131 26.48 -9.00 2.35
C ILE A 131 26.17 -10.28 3.13
N HIS A 132 26.54 -11.45 2.60
CA HIS A 132 26.32 -12.74 3.26
C HIS A 132 26.95 -12.80 4.65
N ASP A 133 28.14 -12.22 4.83
CA ASP A 133 28.85 -12.24 6.10
C ASP A 133 28.10 -11.50 7.22
N VAL A 134 27.20 -10.58 6.85
CA VAL A 134 26.39 -9.80 7.81
C VAL A 134 24.98 -10.35 7.98
N VAL A 135 24.26 -10.59 6.87
CA VAL A 135 22.85 -11.04 6.94
C VAL A 135 22.69 -12.55 7.05
N GLY A 136 23.75 -13.33 6.83
CA GLY A 136 23.73 -14.79 6.93
C GLY A 136 22.61 -15.42 6.10
N TYR A 137 21.79 -16.25 6.76
CA TYR A 137 20.66 -16.97 6.14
C TYR A 137 19.33 -16.22 6.21
N SER A 138 19.36 -14.89 6.37
CA SER A 138 18.14 -14.08 6.36
C SER A 138 17.36 -14.29 5.07
N ARG A 139 16.03 -14.25 5.16
CA ARG A 139 15.11 -14.39 4.03
C ARG A 139 14.10 -13.25 4.06
N TYR A 140 13.51 -12.96 2.91
CA TYR A 140 12.48 -11.94 2.74
C TYR A 140 12.92 -10.52 3.12
N ALA A 141 14.10 -10.12 2.65
CA ALA A 141 14.67 -8.80 2.92
C ALA A 141 15.05 -8.07 1.63
N ILE A 142 14.97 -6.73 1.67
CA ILE A 142 15.52 -5.85 0.65
C ILE A 142 16.49 -4.87 1.32
N LEU A 143 17.74 -4.88 0.85
CA LEU A 143 18.80 -4.01 1.36
C LEU A 143 18.96 -2.82 0.41
N PHE A 144 18.78 -1.62 0.96
CA PHE A 144 18.89 -0.36 0.24
C PHE A 144 20.28 0.24 0.36
N PRO A 145 20.77 0.94 -0.68
CA PRO A 145 22.08 1.56 -0.66
C PRO A 145 22.11 2.67 0.38
N THR A 146 23.24 2.81 1.07
CA THR A 146 23.54 3.97 1.94
C THR A 146 24.22 5.10 1.17
N SER A 147 24.15 5.06 -0.16
CA SER A 147 24.75 6.03 -1.08
C SER A 147 23.67 6.76 -1.87
N GLY A 148 24.00 7.95 -2.38
CA GLY A 148 23.05 8.80 -3.11
C GLY A 148 22.71 10.10 -2.37
N PRO A 149 22.04 11.05 -3.05
CA PRO A 149 21.71 12.35 -2.47
C PRO A 149 20.53 12.29 -1.48
N ARG A 150 19.67 11.27 -1.61
CA ARG A 150 18.46 11.03 -0.81
C ARG A 150 18.28 9.51 -0.68
N SER A 151 17.75 9.07 0.46
CA SER A 151 17.46 7.65 0.68
C SER A 151 16.35 7.18 -0.24
N LEU A 152 16.50 5.99 -0.86
CA LEU A 152 15.44 5.39 -1.66
C LEU A 152 14.15 5.13 -0.85
N ALA A 153 14.27 4.83 0.44
CA ALA A 153 13.12 4.69 1.33
C ALA A 153 12.32 6.00 1.46
N ASP A 154 13.03 7.11 1.65
CA ASP A 154 12.41 8.44 1.77
C ASP A 154 11.78 8.89 0.44
N GLU A 155 12.35 8.48 -0.69
CA GLU A 155 11.77 8.71 -2.03
C GLU A 155 10.45 7.96 -2.26
N MET A 156 10.22 6.85 -1.55
CA MET A 156 9.01 6.02 -1.64
C MET A 156 8.07 6.30 -0.46
N ALA A 157 7.16 7.26 -0.61
CA ALA A 157 6.15 7.58 0.39
C ALA A 157 6.70 7.92 1.80
N ASN A 158 7.80 8.69 1.85
CA ASN A 158 8.50 9.12 3.07
C ASN A 158 8.76 7.95 4.04
N SER A 159 9.16 6.80 3.51
CA SER A 159 9.45 5.60 4.31
C SER A 159 10.79 5.73 5.04
N ASP A 160 11.00 4.84 6.01
CA ASP A 160 12.30 4.63 6.62
C ASP A 160 12.62 3.12 6.77
N PHE A 161 13.45 2.77 7.75
CA PHE A 161 13.95 1.41 7.99
C PHE A 161 13.68 0.95 9.43
N ASP A 162 12.63 1.46 10.08
CA ASP A 162 12.26 1.09 11.46
C ASP A 162 11.37 -0.17 11.57
N GLY A 163 11.11 -0.82 10.43
CA GLY A 163 10.21 -1.98 10.30
C GLY A 163 9.36 -1.96 9.02
N ASP A 164 9.53 -0.95 8.17
CA ASP A 164 8.79 -0.81 6.92
C ASP A 164 8.94 -2.02 5.98
N MET A 165 7.80 -2.44 5.43
CA MET A 165 7.68 -3.51 4.44
C MET A 165 7.48 -2.93 3.06
N TYR A 166 8.23 -3.44 2.09
CA TYR A 166 8.22 -2.99 0.71
C TYR A 166 7.59 -4.07 -0.17
N TRP A 167 6.63 -3.67 -0.99
CA TRP A 167 6.15 -4.50 -2.08
C TRP A 167 7.21 -4.51 -3.18
N VAL A 168 7.71 -5.69 -3.50
CA VAL A 168 8.73 -5.92 -4.53
C VAL A 168 8.19 -6.87 -5.58
N SER A 169 8.19 -6.45 -6.84
CA SER A 169 7.76 -7.28 -7.96
C SER A 169 8.90 -7.53 -8.94
N ILE A 170 9.07 -8.80 -9.29
CA ILE A 170 9.96 -9.26 -10.36
C ILE A 170 9.15 -9.65 -11.62
N ASN A 171 7.84 -9.37 -11.61
CA ASN A 171 6.94 -9.69 -12.71
C ASN A 171 7.36 -8.93 -13.98
N GLU A 172 7.74 -9.67 -15.02
CA GLU A 172 8.26 -9.08 -16.25
C GLU A 172 7.23 -8.19 -16.98
N GLN A 173 5.94 -8.50 -16.91
CA GLN A 173 4.91 -7.71 -17.59
C GLN A 173 4.77 -6.34 -16.94
N LEU A 174 4.74 -6.29 -15.61
CA LEU A 174 4.72 -5.04 -14.85
C LEU A 174 5.99 -4.22 -15.12
N LEU A 175 7.17 -4.86 -15.06
CA LEU A 175 8.45 -4.21 -15.34
C LEU A 175 8.54 -3.61 -16.75
N LYS A 176 8.00 -4.31 -17.76
CA LYS A 176 8.00 -3.84 -19.16
C LYS A 176 7.04 -2.67 -19.40
N GLN A 177 5.91 -2.64 -18.72
CA GLN A 177 4.87 -1.64 -18.94
C GLN A 177 5.02 -0.41 -18.05
N PHE A 178 5.63 -0.55 -16.87
CA PHE A 178 5.77 0.54 -15.92
C PHE A 178 6.76 1.59 -16.41
N LYS A 179 6.40 2.86 -16.27
CA LYS A 179 7.23 4.02 -16.62
C LYS A 179 7.55 4.80 -15.34
N PRO A 180 8.81 4.82 -14.89
CA PRO A 180 9.21 5.56 -13.69
C PRO A 180 8.90 7.05 -13.80
N SER A 181 8.48 7.63 -12.69
CA SER A 181 8.37 9.08 -12.49
C SER A 181 9.45 9.55 -11.52
N LYS A 182 9.71 10.86 -11.50
CA LYS A 182 10.51 11.45 -10.42
C LYS A 182 9.82 11.26 -9.08
N PRO A 183 10.56 11.03 -7.99
CA PRO A 183 10.01 10.90 -6.65
C PRO A 183 9.33 12.20 -6.24
N TRP A 184 8.44 12.12 -5.24
CA TRP A 184 7.82 13.32 -4.69
C TRP A 184 8.91 14.15 -4.00
N GLU A 185 9.02 15.41 -4.39
CA GLU A 185 9.89 16.38 -3.71
C GLU A 185 9.00 17.32 -2.91
N TRP A 186 9.53 17.79 -1.78
CA TRP A 186 8.89 18.85 -1.02
C TRP A 186 8.67 20.08 -1.91
N GLY A 187 7.44 20.24 -2.38
CA GLY A 187 7.04 21.41 -3.14
C GLY A 187 7.19 22.70 -2.31
N GLN A 188 7.23 23.85 -2.98
CA GLN A 188 7.12 25.17 -2.35
C GLN A 188 5.71 25.45 -1.79
N VAL A 189 4.98 24.42 -1.35
CA VAL A 189 3.67 24.59 -0.71
C VAL A 189 3.95 25.10 0.70
N ASN A 190 3.31 26.22 1.03
CA ASN A 190 3.36 26.94 2.31
C ASN A 190 3.83 26.04 3.45
N LYS A 191 5.10 26.21 3.89
CA LYS A 191 5.64 25.51 5.05
C LYS A 191 4.56 25.52 6.13
N PRO A 192 4.11 24.35 6.61
CA PRO A 192 3.05 24.33 7.60
C PRO A 192 3.49 25.22 8.75
N ILE A 193 2.57 26.06 9.24
CA ILE A 193 2.85 26.97 10.36
C ILE A 193 3.33 26.07 11.49
N GLN A 194 4.65 26.06 11.72
CA GLN A 194 5.22 25.30 12.80
C GLN A 194 4.65 25.95 14.06
N ALA A 195 3.90 25.17 14.83
CA ALA A 195 3.58 25.58 16.18
C ALA A 195 4.91 25.92 16.87
N GLU A 196 4.95 27.03 17.62
CA GLU A 196 6.13 27.37 18.40
C GLU A 196 6.58 26.12 19.17
N LYS A 197 7.78 25.62 18.85
CA LYS A 197 8.36 24.48 19.56
C LYS A 197 8.67 24.95 20.98
N LYS A 198 7.68 24.86 21.88
CA LYS A 198 7.94 24.98 23.31
C LYS A 198 8.89 23.86 23.70
N CYS A 199 10.08 24.23 24.16
CA CYS A 199 10.99 23.29 24.79
C CYS A 199 10.30 22.78 26.06
N LEU A 200 9.76 21.55 26.01
CA LEU A 200 9.07 20.94 27.14
C LEU A 200 10.04 20.63 28.30
N LEU A 201 11.36 20.62 28.04
CA LEU A 201 12.41 20.39 29.03
C LEU A 201 12.58 21.56 30.01
N ASP A 202 12.04 22.73 29.69
CA ASP A 202 12.12 23.92 30.55
C ASP A 202 10.91 24.03 31.51
N LEU A 203 10.01 23.04 31.52
CA LEU A 203 8.83 23.01 32.37
C LEU A 203 9.10 22.24 33.67
N ASP A 204 8.57 22.74 34.79
CA ASP A 204 8.51 21.98 36.04
C ASP A 204 7.72 20.67 35.87
N GLU A 205 8.09 19.63 36.62
CA GLU A 205 7.58 18.26 36.49
C GLU A 205 6.04 18.15 36.43
N PRO A 206 5.23 18.83 37.30
CA PRO A 206 3.77 18.77 37.22
C PRO A 206 3.19 19.44 35.97
N LEU A 207 3.86 20.48 35.46
CA LEU A 207 3.45 21.17 34.24
C LEU A 207 3.82 20.34 33.00
N LEU A 208 4.95 19.64 33.05
CA LEU A 208 5.36 18.69 32.02
C LEU A 208 4.35 17.54 31.90
N GLU A 209 4.02 16.88 33.02
CA GLU A 209 3.05 15.78 33.05
C GLU A 209 1.69 16.22 32.46
N ARG A 210 1.17 17.36 32.91
CA ARG A 210 -0.09 17.91 32.41
C ARG A 210 -0.04 18.24 30.93
N SER A 211 1.08 18.78 30.45
CA SER A 211 1.31 19.09 29.03
C SER A 211 1.32 17.83 28.17
N LEU A 212 2.04 16.80 28.60
CA LEU A 212 2.10 15.51 27.91
C LEU A 212 0.73 14.82 27.86
N PHE A 213 0.00 14.82 28.97
CA PHE A 213 -1.35 14.25 29.02
C PHE A 213 -2.32 15.02 28.09
N HIS A 214 -2.23 16.35 28.05
CA HIS A 214 -3.05 17.15 27.14
C HIS A 214 -2.76 16.85 25.67
N GLU A 215 -1.48 16.76 25.28
CA GLU A 215 -1.12 16.40 23.90
C GLU A 215 -1.51 14.97 23.56
N PHE A 216 -1.41 14.01 24.50
CA PHE A 216 -1.95 12.66 24.32
C PHE A 216 -3.46 12.68 24.05
N LEU A 217 -4.24 13.40 24.86
CA LEU A 217 -5.69 13.51 24.65
C LEU A 217 -6.01 14.13 23.30
N LYS A 218 -5.30 15.19 22.91
CA LYS A 218 -5.48 15.86 21.63
C LYS A 218 -5.12 14.93 20.46
N ALA A 219 -4.00 14.23 20.52
CA ALA A 219 -3.59 13.26 19.51
C ALA A 219 -4.54 12.07 19.42
N ARG A 220 -5.14 11.62 20.54
CA ARG A 220 -6.03 10.46 20.56
C ARG A 220 -7.48 10.77 20.17
N PHE A 221 -7.99 11.94 20.55
CA PHE A 221 -9.42 12.29 20.47
C PHE A 221 -9.73 13.45 19.52
N ALA A 222 -8.75 14.28 19.16
CA ALA A 222 -8.90 15.40 18.23
C ALA A 222 -8.00 15.23 17.00
N ARG A 223 -7.96 14.00 16.46
CA ARG A 223 -7.17 13.64 15.28
C ARG A 223 -7.58 14.49 14.08
N SER A 224 -6.59 14.96 13.32
CA SER A 224 -6.86 15.51 11.99
C SER A 224 -7.27 14.37 11.07
N ASN A 225 -8.35 14.57 10.32
CA ASN A 225 -8.77 13.66 9.26
C ASN A 225 -8.14 14.02 7.91
N ALA A 226 -7.19 14.97 7.86
CA ALA A 226 -6.65 15.49 6.60
C ALA A 226 -5.95 14.43 5.76
N LEU A 227 -5.22 13.50 6.38
CA LEU A 227 -4.54 12.40 5.67
C LEU A 227 -5.55 11.54 4.90
N GLY A 228 -6.56 11.03 5.60
CA GLY A 228 -7.61 10.20 5.00
C GLY A 228 -8.48 10.98 4.01
N ALA A 229 -8.85 12.22 4.32
CA ALA A 229 -9.63 13.05 3.43
C ALA A 229 -8.87 13.39 2.13
N ALA A 230 -7.56 13.63 2.22
CA ALA A 230 -6.71 13.87 1.06
C ALA A 230 -6.61 12.60 0.19
N ALA A 231 -6.40 11.44 0.79
CA ALA A 231 -6.35 10.16 0.08
C ALA A 231 -7.67 9.80 -0.61
N ASP A 232 -8.80 9.88 0.10
CA ASP A 232 -10.13 9.62 -0.46
C ASP A 232 -10.43 10.55 -1.65
N THR A 233 -10.14 11.84 -1.48
CA THR A 233 -10.39 12.85 -2.53
C THR A 233 -9.46 12.66 -3.72
N TRP A 234 -8.19 12.33 -3.46
CA TRP A 234 -7.22 12.03 -4.51
C TRP A 234 -7.69 10.84 -5.35
N LEU A 235 -8.18 9.78 -4.71
CA LEU A 235 -8.71 8.60 -5.38
C LEU A 235 -9.89 8.96 -6.29
N VAL A 236 -10.81 9.81 -5.81
CA VAL A 236 -11.95 10.28 -6.62
C VAL A 236 -11.49 11.05 -7.86
N TYR A 237 -10.51 11.94 -7.73
CA TYR A 237 -10.04 12.74 -8.87
C TYR A 237 -9.18 11.94 -9.84
N MET A 238 -8.40 10.98 -9.35
CA MET A 238 -7.72 10.01 -10.22
C MET A 238 -8.72 9.15 -10.99
N ASP A 239 -9.74 8.64 -10.30
CA ASP A 239 -10.79 7.86 -10.95
C ASP A 239 -11.50 8.66 -12.04
N ARG A 240 -11.85 9.91 -11.75
CA ARG A 240 -12.47 10.81 -12.73
C ARG A 240 -11.55 11.03 -13.92
N LEU A 241 -10.25 11.30 -13.70
CA LEU A 241 -9.26 11.49 -14.76
C LEU A 241 -9.12 10.25 -15.67
N LEU A 242 -9.33 9.06 -15.13
CA LEU A 242 -9.28 7.78 -15.84
C LEU A 242 -10.65 7.34 -16.41
N THR A 243 -11.72 8.08 -16.14
CA THR A 243 -13.08 7.81 -16.63
C THR A 243 -13.30 8.51 -17.96
N ASP A 244 -14.07 7.89 -18.85
CA ASP A 244 -14.38 8.45 -20.17
C ASP A 244 -15.18 9.76 -20.07
N GLY A 245 -14.99 10.63 -21.07
CA GLY A 245 -15.74 11.89 -21.19
C GLY A 245 -15.19 13.07 -20.39
N VAL A 246 -13.94 12.99 -19.92
CA VAL A 246 -13.18 14.13 -19.38
C VAL A 246 -12.47 14.84 -20.54
N ASP A 247 -12.77 16.13 -20.73
CA ASP A 247 -12.08 16.95 -21.73
C ASP A 247 -10.71 17.46 -21.22
N GLU A 248 -9.91 18.02 -22.12
CA GLU A 248 -8.57 18.53 -21.79
C GLU A 248 -8.60 19.64 -20.72
N TYR A 249 -9.66 20.44 -20.68
CA TYR A 249 -9.80 21.51 -19.71
C TYR A 249 -10.08 20.98 -18.30
N GLU A 250 -11.01 20.03 -18.16
CA GLU A 250 -11.30 19.32 -16.91
C GLU A 250 -10.07 18.54 -16.43
N SER A 251 -9.39 17.81 -17.34
CA SER A 251 -8.17 17.06 -17.04
C SER A 251 -7.08 17.94 -16.42
N ASN A 252 -6.78 19.09 -17.04
CA ASN A 252 -5.80 20.05 -16.54
C ASN A 252 -6.14 20.59 -15.13
N ILE A 253 -7.42 20.72 -14.81
CA ILE A 253 -7.87 21.15 -13.47
C ILE A 253 -7.68 20.00 -12.47
N LEU A 254 -8.08 18.78 -12.84
CA LEU A 254 -7.95 17.60 -11.99
C LEU A 254 -6.49 17.33 -11.64
N GLU A 255 -5.58 17.37 -12.63
CA GLU A 255 -4.14 17.19 -12.40
C GLU A 255 -3.58 18.17 -11.37
N LYS A 256 -3.99 19.45 -11.43
CA LYS A 256 -3.58 20.47 -10.46
C LYS A 256 -4.11 20.17 -9.06
N LYS A 257 -5.35 19.69 -8.94
CA LYS A 257 -5.93 19.30 -7.64
C LYS A 257 -5.24 18.06 -7.08
N ILE A 258 -5.01 17.05 -7.91
CA ILE A 258 -4.28 15.82 -7.58
C ILE A 258 -2.91 16.15 -7.00
N LYS A 259 -2.10 16.98 -7.68
CA LYS A 259 -0.76 17.36 -7.21
C LYS A 259 -0.82 18.02 -5.83
N LYS A 260 -1.76 18.96 -5.62
CA LYS A 260 -1.97 19.59 -4.30
C LYS A 260 -2.41 18.60 -3.23
N LEU A 261 -3.24 17.62 -3.57
CA LEU A 261 -3.68 16.59 -2.61
C LEU A 261 -2.54 15.67 -2.21
N VAL A 262 -1.64 15.33 -3.13
CA VAL A 262 -0.41 14.59 -2.83
C VAL A 262 0.45 15.37 -1.85
N ASP A 263 0.67 16.67 -2.08
CA ASP A 263 1.43 17.52 -1.16
C ASP A 263 0.79 17.54 0.25
N ILE A 264 -0.54 17.72 0.32
CA ILE A 264 -1.27 17.72 1.59
C ILE A 264 -1.18 16.35 2.29
N TYR A 265 -1.23 15.26 1.54
CA TYR A 265 -1.14 13.90 2.08
C TYR A 265 0.21 13.68 2.78
N TYR A 266 1.32 13.97 2.11
CA TYR A 266 2.65 13.81 2.70
C TYR A 266 2.90 14.76 3.87
N LEU A 267 2.42 16.00 3.78
CA LEU A 267 2.44 16.93 4.92
C LEU A 267 1.66 16.40 6.11
N ALA A 268 0.46 15.84 5.87
CA ALA A 268 -0.40 15.32 6.92
C ALA A 268 0.14 14.03 7.56
N LEU A 269 0.95 13.26 6.82
CA LEU A 269 1.59 12.04 7.31
C LEU A 269 2.59 12.36 8.44
N ASP A 270 3.42 13.38 8.25
CA ASP A 270 4.44 13.81 9.23
C ASP A 270 3.92 14.86 10.24
N ALA A 271 2.72 15.40 10.01
CA ALA A 271 2.14 16.44 10.86
C ALA A 271 2.05 16.07 12.36
N PRO A 272 1.69 14.83 12.76
CA PRO A 272 1.68 14.44 14.17
C PRO A 272 3.07 14.49 14.81
N LYS A 273 4.13 14.13 14.07
CA LYS A 273 5.52 14.18 14.55
C LYS A 273 6.01 15.63 14.68
N ALA A 274 5.58 16.50 13.77
CA ALA A 274 5.97 17.91 13.74
C ALA A 274 5.09 18.84 14.61
N GLY A 275 3.98 18.34 15.17
CA GLY A 275 3.01 19.14 15.91
C GLY A 275 2.25 20.15 15.04
N THR A 276 2.20 19.94 13.73
CA THR A 276 1.53 20.85 12.78
C THR A 276 0.08 20.41 12.54
N LYS A 277 -0.79 21.37 12.21
CA LYS A 277 -2.17 21.09 11.82
C LYS A 277 -2.31 21.29 10.32
N ILE A 278 -2.66 20.20 9.63
CA ILE A 278 -2.96 20.19 8.21
C ILE A 278 -4.46 19.99 8.04
N ASN A 279 -5.06 20.72 7.11
CA ASN A 279 -6.46 20.59 6.70
C ASN A 279 -6.52 20.54 5.17
N VAL A 280 -7.51 19.80 4.65
CA VAL A 280 -7.82 19.79 3.22
C VAL A 280 -8.76 20.95 2.91
N PRO A 281 -8.39 21.90 2.02
CA PRO A 281 -9.27 22.99 1.59
C PRO A 281 -10.57 22.49 0.96
N ALA A 282 -11.67 23.21 1.20
CA ALA A 282 -12.99 22.82 0.70
C ALA A 282 -13.08 22.76 -0.83
N GLU A 283 -12.27 23.55 -1.55
CA GLU A 283 -12.20 23.49 -3.02
C GLU A 283 -11.53 22.21 -3.56
N LEU A 284 -10.72 21.54 -2.73
CA LEU A 284 -10.12 20.26 -3.08
C LEU A 284 -11.04 19.10 -2.73
N THR A 285 -11.93 19.22 -1.74
CA THR A 285 -12.80 18.11 -1.31
C THR A 285 -13.76 17.62 -2.40
N ALA A 286 -13.82 16.30 -2.59
CA ALA A 286 -14.74 15.65 -3.52
C ALA A 286 -16.19 15.68 -3.01
N LYS A 287 -17.15 15.89 -3.93
CA LYS A 287 -18.59 15.94 -3.62
C LYS A 287 -19.35 14.68 -4.05
N LYS A 288 -18.90 14.02 -5.10
CA LYS A 288 -19.43 12.75 -5.61
C LYS A 288 -18.30 11.75 -5.66
N TYR A 289 -18.61 10.49 -5.36
CA TYR A 289 -17.62 9.42 -5.25
C TYR A 289 -17.89 8.35 -6.32
N PRO A 290 -16.88 7.63 -6.81
CA PRO A 290 -17.14 6.50 -7.68
C PRO A 290 -17.93 5.41 -6.94
N HIS A 291 -18.81 4.72 -7.67
CA HIS A 291 -19.71 3.70 -7.13
C HIS A 291 -19.00 2.61 -6.32
N TYR A 292 -17.79 2.19 -6.70
CA TYR A 292 -17.01 1.18 -5.98
C TYR A 292 -16.55 1.59 -4.57
N MET A 293 -16.72 2.86 -4.18
CA MET A 293 -16.46 3.35 -2.81
C MET A 293 -17.70 3.25 -1.89
N ASP A 294 -18.83 2.73 -2.37
CA ASP A 294 -20.06 2.49 -1.58
C ASP A 294 -20.55 3.72 -0.79
N ARG A 295 -20.47 4.91 -1.40
CA ARG A 295 -20.98 6.17 -0.82
C ARG A 295 -22.35 6.50 -1.40
N LYS A 296 -23.20 7.19 -0.62
CA LYS A 296 -24.56 7.60 -1.02
C LYS A 296 -24.58 8.46 -2.30
N GLU A 297 -23.73 9.48 -2.35
CA GLU A 297 -23.61 10.38 -3.50
C GLU A 297 -22.54 9.85 -4.45
N SER A 298 -22.96 9.03 -5.42
CA SER A 298 -22.03 8.34 -6.32
C SER A 298 -22.25 8.58 -7.81
N TYR A 299 -21.23 8.26 -8.60
CA TYR A 299 -21.27 8.17 -10.05
C TYR A 299 -20.74 6.81 -10.52
N HIS A 300 -21.24 6.34 -11.65
CA HIS A 300 -20.74 5.13 -12.28
C HIS A 300 -19.39 5.43 -12.97
N SER A 301 -18.36 4.68 -12.62
CA SER A 301 -16.98 4.90 -13.07
C SER A 301 -16.63 3.88 -14.14
N THR A 302 -16.07 4.34 -15.27
CA THR A 302 -15.58 3.46 -16.34
C THR A 302 -14.08 3.20 -16.24
N SER A 303 -13.44 3.66 -15.15
CA SER A 303 -12.04 3.38 -14.85
C SER A 303 -11.81 1.89 -14.62
N ILE A 304 -10.53 1.49 -14.48
CA ILE A 304 -10.18 0.10 -14.21
C ILE A 304 -10.77 -0.39 -12.87
N LEU A 305 -10.84 0.45 -11.83
CA LEU A 305 -11.39 0.06 -10.53
C LEU A 305 -12.92 -0.11 -10.60
N GLY A 306 -13.60 0.76 -11.35
CA GLY A 306 -15.03 0.61 -11.62
C GLY A 306 -15.34 -0.70 -12.35
N LYS A 307 -14.58 -0.99 -13.43
CA LYS A 307 -14.72 -2.24 -14.19
C LYS A 307 -14.46 -3.49 -13.35
N ILE A 308 -13.45 -3.47 -12.47
CA ILE A 308 -13.17 -4.57 -11.55
C ILE A 308 -14.34 -4.79 -10.60
N TYR A 309 -14.84 -3.71 -10.00
CA TYR A 309 -15.96 -3.76 -9.06
C TYR A 309 -17.23 -4.33 -9.71
N ASP A 310 -17.61 -3.81 -10.89
CA ASP A 310 -18.79 -4.25 -11.62
C ASP A 310 -18.71 -5.75 -11.98
N GLU A 311 -17.55 -6.21 -12.45
CA GLU A 311 -17.37 -7.59 -12.86
C GLU A 311 -17.37 -8.55 -11.65
N ALA A 312 -16.74 -8.14 -10.54
CA ALA A 312 -16.79 -8.89 -9.28
C ALA A 312 -18.22 -8.95 -8.69
N GLU A 313 -19.04 -7.91 -8.91
CA GLU A 313 -20.41 -7.87 -8.43
C GLU A 313 -21.37 -8.75 -9.24
N LYS A 314 -21.25 -8.77 -10.58
CA LYS A 314 -22.09 -9.60 -11.46
C LYS A 314 -22.06 -11.09 -11.08
N LYS A 315 -20.86 -11.64 -10.89
CA LYS A 315 -20.67 -13.06 -10.54
C LYS A 315 -21.11 -13.42 -9.12
N GLN A 316 -21.40 -12.44 -8.26
CA GLN A 316 -21.98 -12.69 -6.94
C GLN A 316 -23.51 -12.87 -7.00
N SER A 317 -24.15 -12.32 -8.04
CA SER A 317 -25.61 -12.36 -8.25
C SER A 317 -26.10 -13.54 -9.11
N GLU A 318 -25.19 -14.28 -9.73
CA GLU A 318 -25.46 -15.54 -10.47
C GLU A 318 -25.31 -16.76 -9.55
#